data_AF-A0A2K0UE00-F1
#
_entry.id   AF-A0A2K0UE00-F1
#
_cell.length_a   1.000
_cell.length_b   1.000
_cell.length_c   1.000
_cell.angle_alpha   90.00
_cell.angle_beta   90.00
_cell.angle_gamma   90.00
#
_symmetry.space_group_name_H-M   'P 1'
#
loop_
_entity.id
_entity.type
_entity.pdbx_description
1 polymer ?
#
loop_
_entity_poly.entity_id
_entity_poly.type
_entity_poly.pdbx_seq_one_letter_code
_entity_poly.pdbx_strand_id
1 'polypeptide(L)'
;MASKGKEEATVRPPMPLSLDDLGLVPTDPNWEHAAACVRMYQAQAVRLTRAEQEEMLDYILQHDYVVRPSAVAVFSHKLYRATMKEVEKEGEDVSNVSWPIFLILSAIYDRLPKKYIKLVRSLHGMTVIIDDTAAYLATVRDPNDASHASATVFNGSTSSSTSSVREYNHAAQIQQEVNNHAVEIQQEVKKQVKKQVKKEVQKIL
;
A
#
# COMPACT_ATOMS: atom_id res chain seq x y z
N MET A 1 25.76 13.51 42.77
CA MET A 1 24.43 13.88 42.20
C MET A 1 24.63 15.03 41.24
N ALA A 2 24.44 14.82 39.94
CA ALA A 2 24.15 15.88 38.97
C ALA A 2 23.80 15.24 37.61
N SER A 3 22.50 15.22 37.34
CA SER A 3 21.82 15.37 36.05
C SER A 3 22.49 14.79 34.79
N LYS A 4 22.06 13.58 34.40
CA LYS A 4 22.04 13.17 32.98
C LYS A 4 21.00 14.02 32.26
N GLY A 5 21.45 14.94 31.42
CA GLY A 5 20.59 15.61 30.45
C GLY A 5 19.96 14.55 29.56
N LYS A 6 18.62 14.51 29.52
CA LYS A 6 17.88 13.85 28.45
C LYS A 6 18.16 14.67 27.20
N GLU A 7 19.06 14.17 26.37
CA GLU A 7 19.21 14.61 25.00
C GLU A 7 17.92 14.21 24.29
N GLU A 8 17.00 15.16 24.21
CA GLU A 8 15.81 15.09 23.39
C GLU A 8 16.31 15.07 21.94
N ALA A 9 16.52 13.85 21.42
CA ALA A 9 16.93 13.63 20.06
C ALA A 9 15.96 14.40 19.15
N THR A 10 16.47 15.43 18.49
CA THR A 10 15.70 16.24 17.54
C THR A 10 15.13 15.29 16.49
N VAL A 11 13.83 15.02 16.57
CA VAL A 11 13.11 14.16 15.63
C VAL A 11 13.18 14.86 14.28
N ARG A 12 14.02 14.35 13.38
CA ARG A 12 14.09 14.88 12.02
C ARG A 12 12.76 14.55 11.32
N PRO A 13 12.18 15.50 10.58
CA PRO A 13 10.97 15.22 9.83
C PRO A 13 11.22 14.11 8.80
N PRO A 14 10.22 13.26 8.51
CA PRO A 14 10.32 12.27 7.45
C PRO A 14 10.55 12.93 6.09
N MET A 15 11.14 12.19 5.15
CA MET A 15 11.30 12.73 3.80
C MET A 15 9.94 12.92 3.11
N PRO A 16 9.72 14.04 2.42
CA PRO A 16 8.52 14.22 1.62
C PRO A 16 8.53 13.24 0.45
N LEU A 17 7.37 12.66 0.17
CA LEU A 17 7.13 11.86 -1.03
C LEU A 17 5.66 12.00 -1.42
N SER A 18 5.44 12.38 -2.66
CA SER A 18 4.14 12.54 -3.31
C SER A 18 4.09 11.72 -4.59
N LEU A 19 2.90 11.56 -5.15
CA LEU A 19 2.75 10.90 -6.44
C LEU A 19 3.34 11.72 -7.60
N ASP A 20 3.38 13.05 -7.47
CA ASP A 20 3.91 13.93 -8.50
C ASP A 20 5.43 13.73 -8.70
N ASP A 21 6.13 13.32 -7.64
CA ASP A 21 7.57 13.02 -7.67
C ASP A 21 7.91 11.83 -8.57
N LEU A 22 6.94 10.97 -8.89
CA LEU A 22 7.12 9.79 -9.74
C LEU A 22 6.95 10.11 -11.23
N GLY A 23 6.41 11.30 -11.58
CA GLY A 23 6.17 11.68 -12.97
C GLY A 23 5.18 10.78 -13.71
N LEU A 24 4.33 10.05 -12.99
CA LEU A 24 3.30 9.17 -13.55
C LEU A 24 1.98 9.93 -13.73
N VAL A 25 1.25 9.55 -14.78
CA VAL A 25 -0.10 10.07 -15.05
C VAL A 25 -1.15 9.03 -14.66
N PRO A 26 -2.41 9.43 -14.36
CA PRO A 26 -3.46 8.49 -13.96
C PRO A 26 -3.79 7.39 -14.97
N THR A 27 -3.44 7.57 -16.24
CA THR A 27 -3.60 6.56 -17.30
C THR A 27 -2.46 5.54 -17.35
N ASP A 28 -1.40 5.71 -16.55
CA ASP A 28 -0.29 4.77 -16.51
C ASP A 28 -0.75 3.45 -15.87
N PRO A 29 -0.45 2.29 -16.47
CA PRO A 29 -0.85 0.99 -15.93
C PRO A 29 -0.29 0.71 -14.52
N ASN A 30 0.75 1.42 -14.08
CA ASN A 30 1.35 1.27 -12.76
C ASN A 30 0.89 2.32 -11.75
N TRP A 31 -0.02 3.22 -12.14
CA TRP A 31 -0.45 4.33 -11.29
C TRP A 31 -1.04 3.86 -9.96
N GLU A 32 -1.85 2.82 -9.98
CA GLU A 32 -2.46 2.27 -8.75
C GLU A 32 -1.41 1.69 -7.80
N HIS A 33 -0.42 0.97 -8.33
CA HIS A 33 0.69 0.43 -7.54
C HIS A 33 1.56 1.55 -6.96
N ALA A 34 1.82 2.60 -7.76
CA ALA A 34 2.54 3.80 -7.33
C ALA A 34 1.81 4.45 -6.15
N ALA A 35 0.52 4.71 -6.31
CA ALA A 35 -0.32 5.32 -5.29
C ALA A 35 -0.38 4.47 -4.01
N ALA A 36 -0.44 3.15 -4.14
CA ALA A 36 -0.39 2.24 -2.99
C ALA A 36 0.95 2.33 -2.24
N CYS A 37 2.07 2.35 -2.96
CA CYS A 37 3.41 2.46 -2.35
C CYS A 37 3.64 3.83 -1.68
N VAL A 38 3.21 4.92 -2.32
CA VAL A 38 3.29 6.27 -1.73
C VAL A 38 2.46 6.36 -0.46
N ARG A 39 1.19 5.89 -0.47
CA ARG A 39 0.36 5.85 0.75
C ARG A 39 1.00 5.00 1.84
N MET A 40 1.56 3.85 1.49
CA MET A 40 2.24 2.98 2.45
C MET A 40 3.46 3.67 3.07
N TYR A 41 4.27 4.37 2.27
CA TYR A 41 5.38 5.16 2.77
C TYR A 41 4.90 6.22 3.74
N GLN A 42 3.92 7.05 3.34
CA GLN A 42 3.37 8.11 4.18
C GLN A 42 2.79 7.57 5.51
N ALA A 43 2.17 6.38 5.46
CA ALA A 43 1.65 5.71 6.64
C ALA A 43 2.73 5.20 7.60
N GLN A 44 3.98 4.98 7.16
CA GLN A 44 5.06 4.41 7.97
C GLN A 44 6.23 5.35 8.21
N ALA A 45 6.39 6.41 7.43
CA ALA A 45 7.63 7.19 7.34
C ALA A 45 8.08 7.79 8.68
N VAL A 46 7.14 8.13 9.58
CA VAL A 46 7.43 8.62 10.94
C VAL A 46 8.11 7.57 11.83
N ARG A 47 7.92 6.29 11.51
CA ARG A 47 8.47 5.14 12.28
C ARG A 47 9.70 4.52 11.65
N LEU A 48 9.93 4.81 10.37
CA LEU A 48 11.12 4.35 9.67
C LEU A 48 12.34 5.15 10.13
N THR A 49 13.47 4.45 10.30
CA THR A 49 14.77 5.10 10.43
C THR A 49 15.12 5.84 9.15
N ARG A 50 16.07 6.78 9.21
CA ARG A 50 16.46 7.55 8.03
C ARG A 50 16.94 6.66 6.87
N ALA A 51 17.74 5.63 7.18
CA ALA A 51 18.23 4.68 6.18
C ALA A 51 17.09 3.88 5.52
N GLU A 52 16.10 3.45 6.31
CA GLU A 52 14.93 2.73 5.77
C GLU A 52 14.04 3.66 4.92
N GLN A 53 13.93 4.94 5.29
CA GLN A 53 13.22 5.91 4.46
C GLN A 53 13.94 6.09 3.10
N GLU A 54 15.26 6.22 3.11
CA GLU A 54 16.08 6.37 1.89
C GLU A 54 15.96 5.12 1.01
N GLU A 55 16.09 3.94 1.59
CA GLU A 55 15.90 2.67 0.88
C GLU A 55 14.49 2.55 0.27
N MET A 56 13.44 2.88 1.04
CA MET A 56 12.07 2.81 0.53
C MET A 56 11.82 3.82 -0.59
N LEU A 57 12.34 5.04 -0.46
CA LEU A 57 12.24 6.08 -1.49
C LEU A 57 12.97 5.65 -2.77
N ASP A 58 14.17 5.10 -2.65
CA ASP A 58 14.93 4.62 -3.80
C ASP A 58 14.13 3.57 -4.59
N TYR A 59 13.50 2.62 -3.92
CA TYR A 59 12.64 1.64 -4.59
C TYR A 59 11.40 2.27 -5.24
N ILE A 60 10.77 3.27 -4.59
CA ILE A 60 9.58 3.92 -5.15
C ILE A 60 9.95 4.78 -6.36
N LEU A 61 10.97 5.63 -6.24
CA LEU A 61 11.41 6.54 -7.30
C LEU A 61 11.99 5.79 -8.52
N GLN A 62 12.59 4.61 -8.30
CA GLN A 62 13.07 3.74 -9.40
C GLN A 62 11.98 2.84 -9.99
N HIS A 63 10.74 2.95 -9.50
CA HIS A 63 9.60 2.12 -9.90
C HIS A 63 9.84 0.61 -9.68
N ASP A 64 10.55 0.26 -8.61
CA ASP A 64 10.92 -1.12 -8.31
C ASP A 64 9.76 -2.00 -7.82
N TYR A 65 8.65 -1.36 -7.49
CA TYR A 65 7.36 -1.97 -7.18
C TYR A 65 6.58 -2.48 -8.41
N VAL A 66 7.03 -2.18 -9.63
CA VAL A 66 6.27 -2.52 -10.85
C VAL A 66 6.11 -4.03 -11.01
N VAL A 67 4.86 -4.47 -11.00
CA VAL A 67 4.48 -5.85 -11.27
C VAL A 67 4.50 -6.08 -12.78
N ARG A 68 5.49 -6.83 -13.27
CA ARG A 68 5.53 -7.22 -14.69
C ARG A 68 4.29 -8.07 -15.02
N PRO A 69 3.76 -8.00 -16.25
CA PRO A 69 2.61 -8.83 -16.64
C PRO A 69 2.82 -10.34 -16.45
N SER A 70 4.07 -10.81 -16.50
CA SER A 70 4.44 -12.20 -16.23
C SER A 70 4.52 -12.57 -14.74
N ALA A 71 4.45 -11.59 -13.84
CA ALA A 71 4.60 -11.73 -12.40
C ALA A 71 3.25 -11.60 -11.69
N VAL A 72 2.29 -12.46 -12.04
CA VAL A 72 0.95 -12.48 -11.40
C VAL A 72 1.02 -12.84 -9.90
N ALA A 73 2.13 -13.45 -9.45
CA ALA A 73 2.32 -13.87 -8.06
C ALA A 73 3.52 -13.17 -7.41
N VAL A 74 3.43 -12.94 -6.09
CA VAL A 74 4.50 -12.38 -5.24
C VAL A 74 5.85 -13.06 -5.47
N PHE A 75 5.85 -14.38 -5.65
CA PHE A 75 7.07 -15.16 -5.88
C PHE A 75 7.85 -14.77 -7.13
N SER A 76 7.19 -14.13 -8.11
CA SER A 76 7.80 -13.65 -9.34
C SER A 76 8.24 -12.18 -9.24
N HIS A 77 7.86 -11.46 -8.18
CA HIS A 77 8.23 -10.06 -7.99
C HIS A 77 9.73 -9.92 -7.75
N LYS A 78 10.38 -8.94 -8.39
CA LYS A 78 11.84 -8.81 -8.35
C LYS A 78 12.38 -8.60 -6.94
N LEU A 79 11.73 -7.73 -6.14
CA LEU A 79 12.13 -7.46 -4.77
C LEU A 79 12.04 -8.72 -3.90
N TYR A 80 10.91 -9.43 -3.95
CA TYR A 80 10.72 -10.69 -3.23
C TYR A 80 11.78 -11.72 -3.61
N ARG A 81 12.03 -11.90 -4.92
CA ARG A 81 13.03 -12.85 -5.41
C ARG A 81 14.43 -12.50 -4.96
N ALA A 82 14.81 -11.23 -5.01
CA ALA A 82 16.11 -10.77 -4.56
C ALA A 82 16.29 -11.05 -3.06
N THR A 83 15.32 -10.67 -2.24
CA THR A 83 15.36 -10.92 -0.78
C THR A 83 15.44 -12.41 -0.48
N MET A 84 14.60 -13.24 -1.08
CA MET A 84 14.61 -14.68 -0.79
C MET A 84 15.89 -15.37 -1.29
N LYS A 85 16.49 -14.90 -2.37
CA LYS A 85 17.77 -15.41 -2.86
C LYS A 85 18.92 -15.11 -1.89
N GLU A 86 18.96 -13.91 -1.32
CA GLU A 86 19.96 -13.58 -0.29
C GLU A 86 19.74 -14.38 1.00
N VAL A 87 18.48 -14.61 1.40
CA VAL A 87 18.15 -15.51 2.53
C VAL A 87 18.61 -16.94 2.26
N GLU A 88 18.47 -17.45 1.04
CA GLU A 88 18.96 -18.78 0.67
C GLU A 88 20.49 -18.87 0.70
N LYS A 89 21.18 -17.79 0.34
CA LYS A 89 22.65 -17.72 0.28
C LYS A 89 23.30 -17.56 1.65
N GLU A 90 22.75 -16.69 2.49
CA GLU A 90 23.37 -16.28 3.76
C GLU A 90 22.73 -16.95 4.98
N GLY A 91 21.65 -17.69 4.76
CA GLY A 91 20.88 -18.34 5.81
C GLY A 91 19.72 -17.48 6.30
N GLU A 92 18.93 -18.06 7.20
CA GLU A 92 17.77 -17.36 7.79
C GLU A 92 18.21 -16.33 8.84
N ASP A 93 19.51 -16.22 9.14
CA ASP A 93 20.06 -15.29 10.13
C ASP A 93 20.23 -13.85 9.60
N VAL A 94 19.09 -13.15 9.52
CA VAL A 94 18.79 -11.88 10.21
C VAL A 94 19.39 -10.54 9.68
N SER A 95 20.21 -10.43 8.62
CA SER A 95 20.54 -9.08 8.06
C SER A 95 19.79 -8.68 6.78
N ASN A 96 19.24 -9.65 6.03
CA ASN A 96 18.92 -9.40 4.62
C ASN A 96 17.45 -9.14 4.32
N VAL A 97 16.57 -9.24 5.32
CA VAL A 97 15.14 -9.01 5.12
C VAL A 97 14.81 -7.55 5.43
N SER A 98 14.84 -6.73 4.39
CA SER A 98 14.52 -5.30 4.46
C SER A 98 13.05 -5.07 4.85
N TRP A 99 12.85 -4.21 5.86
CA TRP A 99 11.52 -3.74 6.25
C TRP A 99 10.85 -2.89 5.15
N PRO A 100 11.55 -1.93 4.52
CA PRO A 100 11.07 -1.25 3.31
C PRO A 100 10.53 -2.18 2.22
N ILE A 101 11.27 -3.25 1.87
CA ILE A 101 10.80 -4.21 0.87
C ILE A 101 9.50 -4.89 1.32
N PHE A 102 9.40 -5.28 2.59
CA PHE A 102 8.17 -5.87 3.13
C PHE A 102 6.98 -4.90 3.03
N LEU A 103 7.18 -3.62 3.33
CA LEU A 103 6.13 -2.60 3.22
C LEU A 103 5.67 -2.42 1.77
N ILE A 104 6.60 -2.30 0.82
CA ILE A 104 6.30 -2.18 -0.61
C ILE A 104 5.50 -3.39 -1.10
N LEU A 105 5.96 -4.61 -0.79
CA LEU A 105 5.26 -5.82 -1.19
C LEU A 105 3.88 -5.93 -0.52
N SER A 106 3.74 -5.50 0.73
CA SER A 106 2.45 -5.50 1.44
C SER A 106 1.47 -4.46 0.88
N ALA A 107 1.96 -3.38 0.26
CA ALA A 107 1.12 -2.36 -0.37
C ALA A 107 0.49 -2.85 -1.69
N ILE A 108 1.20 -3.73 -2.41
CA ILE A 108 0.82 -4.18 -3.76
C ILE A 108 0.02 -5.48 -3.71
N TYR A 109 0.32 -6.36 -2.75
CA TYR A 109 -0.22 -7.71 -2.71
C TYR A 109 -1.06 -7.94 -1.46
N ASP A 110 -2.31 -8.38 -1.66
CA ASP A 110 -3.23 -8.72 -0.56
C ASP A 110 -2.67 -9.79 0.40
N ARG A 111 -1.82 -10.69 -0.11
CA ARG A 111 -1.28 -11.82 0.65
C ARG A 111 0.17 -12.11 0.30
N LEU A 112 1.03 -12.00 1.30
CA LEU A 112 2.42 -12.42 1.21
C LEU A 112 2.62 -13.88 1.64
N PRO A 113 3.66 -14.56 1.13
CA PRO A 113 3.98 -15.93 1.53
C PRO A 113 4.24 -16.05 3.05
N LYS A 114 3.62 -17.05 3.69
CA LYS A 114 3.73 -17.26 5.15
C LYS A 114 5.18 -17.40 5.64
N LYS A 115 6.06 -18.02 4.84
CA LYS A 115 7.49 -18.15 5.16
C LYS A 115 8.12 -16.76 5.30
N TYR A 116 7.87 -15.88 4.33
CA TYR A 116 8.38 -14.52 4.31
C TYR A 116 7.87 -13.69 5.49
N ILE A 117 6.56 -13.76 5.79
CA ILE A 117 5.97 -13.07 6.96
C ILE A 117 6.63 -13.54 8.27
N LYS A 118 6.90 -14.85 8.42
CA LYS A 118 7.60 -15.37 9.61
C LYS A 118 9.02 -14.82 9.74
N LEU A 119 9.76 -14.72 8.63
CA LEU A 119 11.11 -14.16 8.62
C LEU A 119 11.09 -12.68 9.03
N VAL A 120 10.23 -11.87 8.42
CA VAL A 120 10.06 -10.46 8.76
C VAL A 120 9.72 -10.30 10.24
N ARG A 121 8.77 -11.09 10.76
CA ARG A 121 8.38 -11.05 12.17
C ARG A 121 9.53 -11.44 13.11
N SER A 122 10.33 -12.43 12.73
CA SER A 122 11.48 -12.88 13.52
C SER A 122 12.55 -11.80 13.62
N LEU A 123 12.75 -11.04 12.55
CA LEU A 123 13.78 -10.00 12.45
C LEU A 123 13.33 -8.68 13.09
N HIS A 124 12.16 -8.17 12.70
CA HIS A 124 11.67 -6.84 13.07
C HIS A 124 10.75 -6.86 14.29
N GLY A 125 10.43 -8.05 14.82
CA GLY A 125 9.52 -8.24 15.95
C GLY A 125 8.03 -7.99 15.60
N MET A 126 7.73 -7.46 14.42
CA MET A 126 6.38 -7.11 14.00
C MET A 126 6.16 -7.30 12.50
N THR A 127 4.89 -7.44 12.12
CA THR A 127 4.42 -7.44 10.72
C THR A 127 3.14 -6.61 10.58
N VAL A 128 2.72 -5.93 11.64
CA VAL A 128 1.51 -5.11 11.66
C VAL A 128 1.91 -3.72 11.20
N ILE A 129 1.24 -3.24 10.16
CA ILE A 129 1.43 -1.91 9.59
C ILE A 129 0.44 -0.98 10.30
N ILE A 130 0.96 0.07 10.94
CA ILE A 130 0.16 1.02 11.73
C ILE A 130 0.09 2.33 10.96
N ASP A 131 -1.10 2.75 10.55
CA ASP A 131 -1.27 3.94 9.72
C ASP A 131 -1.04 5.24 10.52
N ASP A 132 0.13 5.85 10.33
CA ASP A 132 0.53 7.12 10.91
C ASP A 132 0.51 8.27 9.87
N THR A 133 -0.29 8.16 8.81
CA THR A 133 -0.38 9.18 7.74
C THR A 133 -0.71 10.58 8.30
N ALA A 134 -1.55 10.66 9.34
CA ALA A 134 -1.88 11.94 9.98
C ALA A 134 -0.66 12.59 10.63
N ALA A 135 0.20 11.80 11.30
CA ALA A 135 1.44 12.29 11.88
C ALA A 135 2.43 12.72 10.80
N TYR A 136 2.55 11.94 9.72
CA TYR A 136 3.37 12.31 8.56
C TYR A 136 2.95 13.66 7.97
N LEU A 137 1.66 13.85 7.65
CA LEU A 137 1.16 15.08 7.05
C LEU A 137 1.33 16.29 7.98
N ALA A 138 1.23 16.11 9.29
CA ALA A 138 1.47 17.16 10.27
C ALA A 138 2.95 17.62 10.30
N THR A 139 3.89 16.72 9.99
CA THR A 139 5.32 17.03 9.97
C THR A 139 5.83 17.61 8.66
N VAL A 140 5.20 17.25 7.53
CA VAL A 140 5.64 17.64 6.19
C VAL A 140 4.90 18.87 5.65
N ARG A 141 3.67 19.16 6.13
CA ARG A 141 3.01 20.43 5.83
C ARG A 141 3.66 21.56 6.62
N ASP A 142 4.15 22.56 5.90
CA ASP A 142 4.57 23.82 6.52
C ASP A 142 3.34 24.50 7.15
N PRO A 143 3.35 24.85 8.44
CA PRO A 143 2.26 25.63 9.05
C PRO A 143 2.02 26.97 8.35
N ASN A 144 2.96 27.48 7.53
CA ASN A 144 2.76 28.71 6.75
C ASN A 144 1.91 28.54 5.49
N ASP A 145 1.66 27.32 5.02
CA ASP A 145 0.75 27.06 3.89
C ASP A 145 -0.74 27.19 4.27
N ALA A 146 -1.05 27.37 5.56
CA ALA A 146 -2.40 27.67 6.05
C ALA A 146 -2.84 29.13 5.79
N SER A 147 -1.99 29.97 5.19
CA SER A 147 -2.25 31.41 4.98
C SER A 147 -3.34 31.74 3.94
N HIS A 148 -3.99 30.75 3.32
CA HIS A 148 -5.14 30.97 2.43
C HIS A 148 -6.47 30.43 2.95
N ALA A 149 -6.54 29.95 4.19
CA ALA A 149 -7.82 29.68 4.85
C ALA A 149 -8.26 30.90 5.66
N SER A 150 -8.57 32.01 4.98
CA SER A 150 -9.32 33.11 5.59
C SER A 150 -10.69 33.29 4.93
N ALA A 151 -11.68 33.12 5.79
CA ALA A 151 -12.97 33.79 5.81
C ALA A 151 -13.88 33.62 4.58
N THR A 152 -14.84 32.74 4.77
CA THR A 152 -16.20 32.81 4.24
C THR A 152 -16.74 34.25 4.29
N VAL A 153 -16.83 34.91 3.13
CA VAL A 153 -17.85 35.94 2.89
C VAL A 153 -18.65 35.49 1.67
N PHE A 154 -19.82 34.96 1.98
CA PHE A 154 -20.88 34.67 1.02
C PHE A 154 -21.43 36.00 0.50
N ASN A 155 -21.34 36.25 -0.81
CA ASN A 155 -22.36 37.03 -1.51
C ASN A 155 -22.40 36.73 -3.02
N GLY A 156 -23.53 36.19 -3.47
CA GLY A 156 -24.21 36.63 -4.69
C GLY A 156 -23.63 36.25 -6.07
N SER A 157 -24.18 35.15 -6.61
CA SER A 157 -24.75 35.04 -7.96
C SER A 157 -23.90 34.58 -9.16
N THR A 158 -24.40 33.46 -9.72
CA THR A 158 -24.54 33.10 -11.15
C THR A 158 -23.28 32.83 -11.98
N SER A 159 -22.96 31.54 -12.21
CA SER A 159 -23.43 30.74 -13.37
C SER A 159 -22.45 29.63 -13.78
N SER A 160 -23.02 28.48 -14.15
CA SER A 160 -22.48 27.37 -14.96
C SER A 160 -21.13 26.74 -14.59
N SER A 161 -21.17 25.49 -14.11
CA SER A 161 -20.43 24.33 -14.68
C SER A 161 -20.69 23.06 -13.85
N THR A 162 -21.88 22.48 -13.98
CA THR A 162 -22.19 21.15 -13.44
C THR A 162 -21.81 20.08 -14.46
N SER A 163 -20.54 19.65 -14.49
CA SER A 163 -20.15 18.45 -15.25
C SER A 163 -19.30 17.43 -14.47
N SER A 164 -18.88 17.74 -13.24
CA SER A 164 -17.96 16.86 -12.49
C SER A 164 -18.65 15.87 -11.52
N VAL A 165 -19.91 16.10 -11.11
CA VAL A 165 -20.59 15.24 -10.12
C VAL A 165 -21.24 13.98 -10.75
N ARG A 166 -21.44 13.94 -12.08
CA ARG A 166 -22.03 12.77 -12.75
C ARG A 166 -21.05 11.61 -12.97
N GLU A 167 -19.76 11.89 -13.18
CA GLU A 167 -18.77 10.83 -13.44
C GLU A 167 -18.39 10.06 -12.17
N TYR A 168 -18.27 10.72 -11.01
CA TYR A 168 -17.94 10.03 -9.75
C TYR A 168 -19.07 9.10 -9.26
N ASN A 169 -20.33 9.43 -9.53
CA ASN A 169 -21.46 8.57 -9.14
C ASN A 169 -21.58 7.33 -10.06
N HIS A 170 -21.13 7.42 -11.32
CA HIS A 170 -21.21 6.30 -12.26
C HIS A 170 -20.15 5.22 -11.96
N ALA A 171 -18.93 5.60 -11.58
CA ALA A 171 -17.88 4.65 -11.21
C ALA A 171 -18.24 3.83 -9.96
N ALA A 172 -18.85 4.46 -8.95
CA ALA A 172 -19.31 3.76 -7.75
C ALA A 172 -20.42 2.74 -8.04
N GLN A 173 -21.33 3.06 -8.97
CA GLN A 173 -22.40 2.18 -9.38
C GLN A 173 -21.88 0.94 -10.14
N ILE A 174 -20.91 1.11 -11.04
CA ILE A 174 -20.26 0.01 -11.75
C ILE A 174 -19.56 -0.93 -10.75
N GLN A 175 -18.83 -0.40 -9.77
CA GLN A 175 -18.15 -1.23 -8.78
C GLN A 175 -19.14 -2.05 -7.93
N GLN A 176 -20.29 -1.47 -7.61
CA GLN A 176 -21.35 -2.17 -6.87
C GLN A 176 -21.98 -3.29 -7.72
N GLU A 177 -22.20 -3.06 -9.02
CA GLU A 177 -22.72 -4.08 -9.94
C GLU A 177 -21.74 -5.25 -10.12
N VAL A 178 -20.43 -4.96 -10.26
CA VAL A 178 -19.38 -5.99 -10.33
C VAL A 178 -19.37 -6.84 -9.07
N ASN A 179 -19.47 -6.21 -7.89
CA ASN A 179 -19.51 -6.90 -6.61
C ASN A 179 -20.75 -7.80 -6.48
N ASN A 180 -21.92 -7.30 -6.90
CA ASN A 180 -23.16 -8.07 -6.89
C ASN A 180 -23.07 -9.28 -7.83
N HIS A 181 -22.52 -9.11 -9.04
CA HIS A 181 -22.36 -10.19 -10.00
C HIS A 181 -21.37 -11.26 -9.53
N ALA A 182 -20.28 -10.86 -8.87
CA ALA A 182 -19.32 -11.80 -8.28
C ALA A 182 -19.97 -12.70 -7.21
N VAL A 183 -20.88 -12.15 -6.40
CA VAL A 183 -21.62 -12.92 -5.39
C VAL A 183 -22.58 -13.93 -6.04
N GLU A 184 -23.26 -13.54 -7.11
CA GLU A 184 -24.17 -14.41 -7.86
C GLU A 184 -23.43 -15.61 -8.48
N ILE A 185 -22.28 -15.36 -9.12
CA ILE A 185 -21.42 -16.42 -9.68
C ILE A 185 -21.00 -17.41 -8.58
N GLN A 186 -20.59 -16.92 -7.40
CA GLN A 186 -20.19 -17.80 -6.29
C GLN A 186 -21.35 -18.67 -5.78
N GLN A 187 -22.57 -18.14 -5.76
CA GLN A 187 -23.74 -18.91 -5.36
C GLN A 187 -24.09 -19.99 -6.38
N GLU A 188 -24.00 -19.69 -7.67
CA GLU A 188 -24.29 -20.65 -8.73
C GLU A 188 -23.27 -21.79 -8.78
N VAL A 189 -21.97 -21.48 -8.63
CA VAL A 189 -20.91 -22.51 -8.52
C VAL A 189 -21.18 -23.43 -7.34
N LYS A 190 -21.57 -22.90 -6.18
CA LYS A 190 -21.91 -23.72 -5.00
C LYS A 190 -23.11 -24.64 -5.27
N LYS A 191 -24.14 -24.16 -5.97
CA LYS A 191 -25.30 -24.98 -6.36
C LYS A 191 -24.89 -26.11 -7.31
N GLN A 192 -24.05 -25.82 -8.31
CA GLN A 192 -23.59 -26.84 -9.26
C GLN A 192 -22.74 -27.92 -8.59
N VAL A 193 -21.80 -27.53 -7.72
CA VAL A 193 -20.99 -28.48 -6.95
C VAL A 193 -21.88 -29.39 -6.10
N LYS A 194 -22.87 -28.82 -5.39
CA LYS A 194 -23.81 -29.62 -4.58
C LYS A 194 -24.62 -30.61 -5.42
N LYS A 195 -25.04 -30.20 -6.63
CA LYS A 195 -25.77 -31.06 -7.58
C LYS A 195 -24.89 -32.19 -8.11
N GLN A 196 -23.61 -31.91 -8.39
CA GLN A 196 -22.66 -32.90 -8.88
C GLN A 196 -22.31 -33.92 -7.80
N VAL A 197 -22.04 -33.48 -6.57
CA VAL A 197 -21.80 -34.37 -5.42
C VAL A 197 -23.00 -35.30 -5.19
N LYS A 198 -24.23 -34.77 -5.23
CA LYS A 198 -25.44 -35.60 -5.07
C LYS A 198 -25.57 -36.67 -6.16
N LYS A 199 -25.24 -36.34 -7.42
CA LYS A 199 -25.23 -37.30 -8.53
C LYS A 199 -24.21 -38.42 -8.34
N GLU A 200 -23.00 -38.08 -7.89
CA GLU A 200 -21.94 -39.09 -7.67
C GLU A 200 -22.27 -40.01 -6.49
N VAL A 201 -22.80 -39.48 -5.39
CA VAL A 201 -23.23 -40.31 -4.24
C VAL A 201 -24.31 -41.32 -4.66
N GLN A 202 -25.23 -40.93 -5.54
CA GLN A 202 -26.32 -41.78 -6.00
C GLN A 202 -25.88 -42.86 -7.01
N LYS A 203 -24.68 -42.77 -7.59
CA LYS A 203 -24.10 -43.84 -8.43
C LYS A 203 -23.44 -44.95 -7.60
N ILE A 204 -23.11 -44.66 -6.34
CA ILE A 204 -22.39 -45.58 -5.44
C ILE A 204 -23.36 -46.47 -4.64
N LEU A 205 -24.64 -46.06 -4.54
CA LEU A 205 -25.73 -46.80 -3.91
C LEU A 205 -26.52 -47.60 -4.94
#